data_AF-A0A536DES4-F1
#
_entry.id   AF-A0A536DES4-F1
#
_cell.length_a   1.000
_cell.length_b   1.000
_cell.length_c   1.000
_cell.angle_alpha   90.00
_cell.angle_beta   90.00
_cell.angle_gamma   90.00
#
_symmetry.space_group_name_H-M   'P 1'
#
loop_
_entity.id
_entity.type
_entity.pdbx_description
1 polymer ?
#
loop_
_entity_poly.entity_id
_entity_poly.type
_entity_poly.pdbx_seq_one_letter_code
_entity_poly.pdbx_strand_id
1 'polypeptide(L)'
;MPVLIVGDVHGDIERLFHALKPYPADEWHTVFLGDLVDYGMFGVGALRFAHDRPNSTVLLGNHEVALLWALRDPKRLGWWISIGGQRHDFDEIASDEALQEWLRDRPALMKLRDGTLVQHCGHDGYSRWLDQNADPIESVNANANELLHRDGEAELWDVLSAKNVFAQQQTRLREYLQATHCRRVVFGHTPHRSRAPEVYHDGLAINFDGALSRSHRKHAGRSPISASVAPLNFLS
;
A
#
# COMPACT_ATOMS: atom_id res chain seq x y z
N MET A 1 -18.48 4.60 8.65
CA MET A 1 -18.56 3.53 7.64
C MET A 1 -17.67 2.37 8.08
N PRO A 2 -18.06 1.11 7.86
CA PRO A 2 -17.15 -0.03 7.98
C PRO A 2 -15.95 0.14 7.04
N VAL A 3 -14.82 -0.47 7.43
CA VAL A 3 -13.55 -0.35 6.70
C VAL A 3 -13.34 -1.60 5.85
N LEU A 4 -13.13 -1.40 4.56
CA LEU A 4 -12.67 -2.40 3.61
C LEU A 4 -11.18 -2.18 3.33
N ILE A 5 -10.36 -3.20 3.50
CA ILE A 5 -8.95 -3.14 3.15
C ILE A 5 -8.75 -3.78 1.77
N VAL A 6 -7.94 -3.13 0.94
CA VAL A 6 -7.49 -3.61 -0.37
C VAL A 6 -5.97 -3.66 -0.36
N GLY A 7 -5.40 -4.85 -0.40
CA GLY A 7 -3.96 -5.05 -0.60
C GLY A 7 -3.52 -4.80 -2.03
N ASP A 8 -2.35 -5.34 -2.37
CA ASP A 8 -1.61 -5.06 -3.59
C ASP A 8 -2.40 -5.49 -4.85
N VAL A 9 -2.64 -4.53 -5.75
CA VAL A 9 -3.49 -4.72 -6.94
C VAL A 9 -2.66 -5.03 -8.18
N HIS A 10 -1.50 -4.39 -8.33
CA HIS A 10 -0.58 -4.58 -9.44
C HIS A 10 -1.27 -4.66 -10.81
N GLY A 11 -2.01 -3.58 -11.14
CA GLY A 11 -2.64 -3.35 -12.44
C GLY A 11 -3.72 -4.35 -12.87
N ASP A 12 -4.18 -5.26 -12.00
CA ASP A 12 -5.27 -6.21 -12.29
C ASP A 12 -6.64 -5.58 -11.97
N ILE A 13 -6.99 -4.54 -12.73
CA ILE A 13 -8.22 -3.76 -12.53
C ILE A 13 -9.50 -4.60 -12.63
N GLU A 14 -9.52 -5.63 -13.48
CA GLU A 14 -10.67 -6.53 -13.61
C GLU A 14 -10.93 -7.28 -12.30
N ARG A 15 -9.87 -7.81 -11.66
CA ARG A 15 -10.00 -8.44 -10.35
C ARG A 15 -10.34 -7.47 -9.25
N LEU A 16 -9.79 -6.26 -9.29
CA LEU A 16 -10.17 -5.21 -8.35
C LEU A 16 -11.68 -4.92 -8.43
N PHE A 17 -12.23 -4.75 -9.64
CA PHE A 17 -13.67 -4.49 -9.82
C PHE A 17 -14.53 -5.64 -9.33
N HIS A 18 -14.13 -6.88 -9.62
CA HIS A 18 -14.82 -8.05 -9.08
C HIS A 18 -14.79 -8.01 -7.54
N ALA A 19 -13.62 -7.76 -6.95
CA ALA A 19 -13.42 -7.74 -5.51
C ALA A 19 -14.26 -6.69 -4.79
N LEU A 20 -14.43 -5.51 -5.41
CA LEU A 20 -15.17 -4.39 -4.84
C LEU A 20 -16.68 -4.43 -5.10
N LYS A 21 -17.15 -5.28 -6.01
CA LYS A 21 -18.58 -5.41 -6.35
C LYS A 21 -19.50 -5.59 -5.12
N PRO A 22 -19.13 -6.38 -4.07
CA PRO A 22 -19.96 -6.53 -2.88
C PRO A 22 -19.91 -5.34 -1.90
N TYR A 23 -19.04 -4.36 -2.14
CA TYR A 23 -18.71 -3.30 -1.19
C TYR A 23 -18.91 -1.92 -1.84
N PRO A 24 -20.15 -1.40 -1.88
CA PRO A 24 -20.43 -0.13 -2.54
C PRO A 24 -19.79 1.06 -1.81
N ALA A 25 -19.36 2.08 -2.56
CA ALA A 25 -18.51 3.17 -2.05
C ALA A 25 -19.23 4.12 -1.08
N ASP A 26 -20.55 4.17 -1.12
CA ASP A 26 -21.41 4.94 -0.22
C ASP A 26 -21.67 4.24 1.11
N GLU A 27 -21.37 2.94 1.21
CA GLU A 27 -21.50 2.16 2.45
C GLU A 27 -20.14 1.82 3.08
N TRP A 28 -19.07 1.74 2.30
CA TRP A 28 -17.74 1.30 2.75
C TRP A 28 -16.66 2.37 2.62
N HIS A 29 -15.85 2.53 3.67
CA HIS A 29 -14.59 3.24 3.55
C HIS A 29 -13.52 2.29 3.01
N THR A 30 -13.06 2.50 1.79
CA THR A 30 -12.05 1.63 1.14
C THR A 30 -10.64 2.16 1.40
N VAL A 31 -9.75 1.33 1.94
CA VAL A 31 -8.36 1.68 2.18
C VAL A 31 -7.46 0.81 1.32
N PHE A 32 -6.77 1.42 0.36
CA PHE A 32 -5.78 0.77 -0.49
C PHE A 32 -4.40 0.88 0.15
N LEU A 33 -3.69 -0.25 0.25
CA LEU A 33 -2.40 -0.34 0.96
C LEU A 33 -1.20 0.09 0.11
N GLY A 34 -1.41 0.57 -1.11
CA GLY A 34 -0.35 0.85 -2.10
C GLY A 34 -0.26 -0.25 -3.16
N ASP A 35 0.73 -0.13 -4.04
CA ASP A 35 1.04 -1.08 -5.11
C ASP A 35 -0.16 -1.34 -6.03
N LEU A 36 -0.75 -0.23 -6.50
CA LEU A 36 -1.81 -0.26 -7.51
C LEU A 36 -1.24 -0.44 -8.91
N VAL A 37 -0.04 0.09 -9.15
CA VAL A 37 0.65 0.04 -10.44
C VAL A 37 1.53 -1.21 -10.59
N ASP A 38 2.12 -1.35 -11.77
CA ASP A 38 3.05 -2.40 -12.18
C ASP A 38 2.44 -3.80 -12.39
N TYR A 39 3.19 -4.65 -13.09
CA TYR A 39 2.88 -6.01 -13.56
C TYR A 39 1.66 -6.13 -14.48
N GLY A 40 0.48 -5.70 -14.04
CA GLY A 40 -0.74 -5.66 -14.83
C GLY A 40 -0.69 -4.57 -15.90
N MET A 41 -1.51 -4.71 -16.94
CA MET A 41 -1.55 -3.75 -18.05
C MET A 41 -2.30 -2.45 -17.74
N PHE A 42 -2.93 -2.32 -16.57
CA PHE A 42 -3.80 -1.18 -16.27
C PHE A 42 -3.44 -0.57 -14.91
N GLY A 43 -2.15 -0.32 -14.66
CA GLY A 43 -1.67 0.25 -13.41
C GLY A 43 -2.23 1.65 -13.16
N VAL A 44 -2.09 2.57 -14.12
CA VAL A 44 -2.62 3.93 -13.99
C VAL A 44 -4.14 3.94 -13.99
N GLY A 45 -4.77 3.02 -14.73
CA GLY A 45 -6.22 2.81 -14.66
C GLY A 45 -6.69 2.41 -13.26
N ALA A 46 -5.98 1.51 -12.58
CA ALA A 46 -6.29 1.12 -11.20
C ALA A 46 -6.06 2.28 -10.22
N LEU A 47 -4.99 3.07 -10.42
CA LEU A 47 -4.70 4.27 -9.64
C LEU A 47 -5.81 5.31 -9.77
N ARG A 48 -6.22 5.64 -10.99
CA ARG A 48 -7.28 6.61 -11.29
C ARG A 48 -8.62 6.15 -10.73
N PHE A 49 -8.94 4.86 -10.85
CA PHE A 49 -10.13 4.31 -10.23
C PHE A 49 -10.13 4.46 -8.71
N ALA A 50 -9.00 4.19 -8.05
CA ALA A 50 -8.88 4.35 -6.59
C ALA A 50 -8.97 5.83 -6.16
N HIS A 51 -8.41 6.75 -6.96
CA HIS A 51 -8.55 8.19 -6.80
C HIS A 51 -10.02 8.66 -6.90
N ASP A 52 -10.72 8.23 -7.95
CA ASP A 52 -12.07 8.70 -8.26
C ASP A 52 -13.15 8.05 -7.38
N ARG A 53 -12.84 6.91 -6.75
CA ARG A 53 -13.79 6.17 -5.91
C ARG A 53 -14.07 6.93 -4.60
N PRO A 54 -15.33 7.34 -4.33
CA PRO A 54 -15.68 8.04 -3.09
C PRO A 54 -15.33 7.25 -1.84
N ASN A 55 -15.11 7.96 -0.74
CA ASN A 55 -14.79 7.38 0.57
C ASN A 55 -13.60 6.42 0.53
N SER A 56 -12.60 6.71 -0.31
CA SER A 56 -11.37 5.93 -0.41
C SER A 56 -10.16 6.66 0.17
N THR A 57 -9.26 5.91 0.79
CA THR A 57 -7.91 6.35 1.14
C THR A 57 -6.92 5.46 0.39
N VAL A 58 -5.91 6.07 -0.24
CA VAL A 58 -4.82 5.34 -0.92
C VAL A 58 -3.53 5.66 -0.19
N LEU A 59 -2.85 4.63 0.31
CA LEU A 59 -1.51 4.76 0.86
C LEU A 59 -0.46 4.65 -0.25
N LEU A 60 0.72 5.17 0.03
CA LEU A 60 1.88 5.08 -0.85
C LEU A 60 2.53 3.68 -0.77
N GLY A 61 2.62 2.97 -1.90
CA GLY A 61 3.43 1.75 -2.05
C GLY A 61 4.81 2.03 -2.64
N ASN A 62 5.71 1.03 -2.64
CA ASN A 62 7.03 1.23 -3.26
C ASN A 62 6.95 1.33 -4.78
N HIS A 63 5.95 0.70 -5.42
CA HIS A 63 5.80 0.79 -6.86
C HIS A 63 5.32 2.19 -7.30
N GLU A 64 4.48 2.86 -6.51
CA GLU A 64 4.15 4.28 -6.73
C GLU A 64 5.37 5.20 -6.54
N VAL A 65 6.20 4.95 -5.51
CA VAL A 65 7.46 5.71 -5.34
C VAL A 65 8.41 5.49 -6.51
N ALA A 66 8.56 4.26 -6.98
CA ALA A 66 9.44 3.97 -8.11
C ALA A 66 8.95 4.61 -9.42
N LEU A 67 7.63 4.68 -9.62
CA LEU A 67 7.03 5.38 -10.74
C LEU A 67 7.30 6.90 -10.66
N LEU A 68 7.04 7.53 -9.51
CA LEU A 68 7.35 8.94 -9.26
C LEU A 68 8.85 9.24 -9.44
N TRP A 69 9.71 8.32 -9.02
CA TRP A 69 11.16 8.44 -9.21
C TRP A 69 11.53 8.43 -10.69
N ALA A 70 10.93 7.54 -11.48
CA ALA A 70 11.14 7.48 -12.93
C ALA A 70 10.61 8.72 -13.66
N LEU A 71 9.54 9.34 -13.16
CA LEU A 71 9.01 10.60 -13.69
C LEU A 71 9.97 11.77 -13.44
N ARG A 72 10.61 11.81 -12.26
CA ARG A 72 11.62 12.83 -11.96
C ARG A 72 12.94 12.60 -12.68
N ASP A 73 13.43 11.36 -12.70
CA ASP A 73 14.67 10.95 -13.38
C ASP A 73 14.39 9.88 -14.44
N PRO A 74 14.24 10.26 -15.72
CA PRO A 74 13.99 9.31 -16.81
C PRO A 74 15.03 8.20 -16.95
N LYS A 75 16.23 8.34 -16.38
CA LYS A 75 17.24 7.25 -16.36
C LYS A 75 16.76 6.05 -15.53
N ARG A 76 15.84 6.26 -14.59
CA ARG A 76 15.22 5.22 -13.76
C ARG A 76 14.10 4.47 -14.46
N LEU A 77 13.60 4.93 -15.62
CA LEU A 77 12.53 4.26 -16.35
C LEU A 77 12.84 2.78 -16.63
N GLY A 78 14.07 2.48 -17.08
CA GLY A 78 14.48 1.09 -17.33
C GLY A 78 14.50 0.24 -16.07
N TRP A 79 14.82 0.82 -14.91
CA TRP A 79 14.78 0.13 -13.63
C TRP A 79 13.33 -0.11 -13.17
N TRP A 80 12.47 0.90 -13.25
CA TRP A 80 11.05 0.76 -12.92
C TRP A 80 10.36 -0.31 -13.78
N ILE A 81 10.64 -0.33 -15.10
CA ILE A 81 10.17 -1.41 -15.99
C ILE A 81 10.68 -2.78 -15.53
N SER A 82 11.94 -2.88 -15.07
CA SER A 82 12.52 -4.16 -14.66
C SER A 82 11.92 -4.75 -13.38
N ILE A 83 11.28 -3.92 -12.55
CA ILE A 83 10.53 -4.35 -11.36
C ILE A 83 9.03 -4.54 -11.62
N GLY A 84 8.56 -4.37 -12.86
CA GLY A 84 7.17 -4.67 -13.24
C GLY A 84 6.46 -3.52 -13.95
N GLY A 85 7.03 -2.33 -13.98
CA GLY A 85 6.45 -1.15 -14.63
C GLY A 85 6.11 -1.36 -16.09
N GLN A 86 5.01 -0.77 -16.53
CA GLN A 86 4.56 -0.81 -17.92
C GLN A 86 4.83 0.53 -18.61
N ARG A 87 5.42 0.48 -19.81
CA ARG A 87 5.79 1.71 -20.53
C ARG A 87 4.57 2.59 -20.82
N HIS A 88 3.44 2.01 -21.21
CA HIS A 88 2.24 2.79 -21.49
C HIS A 88 1.64 3.42 -20.22
N ASP A 89 1.75 2.77 -19.06
CA ASP A 89 1.34 3.35 -17.77
C ASP A 89 2.22 4.57 -17.45
N PHE A 90 3.53 4.47 -17.66
CA PHE A 90 4.44 5.61 -17.51
C PHE A 90 4.07 6.78 -18.43
N ASP A 91 3.86 6.50 -19.72
CA ASP A 91 3.52 7.51 -20.71
C ASP A 91 2.16 8.16 -20.37
N GLU A 92 1.18 7.40 -19.85
CA GLU A 92 -0.12 7.92 -19.40
C GLU A 92 0.03 8.89 -18.22
N ILE A 93 0.63 8.46 -17.11
CA ILE A 93 0.74 9.31 -15.92
C ILE A 93 1.67 10.50 -16.14
N ALA A 94 2.69 10.38 -17.00
CA ALA A 94 3.57 11.50 -17.37
C ALA A 94 2.79 12.67 -18.00
N SER A 95 1.65 12.40 -18.63
CA SER A 95 0.76 13.41 -19.21
C SER A 95 -0.32 13.94 -18.26
N ASP A 96 -0.38 13.43 -17.02
CA ASP A 96 -1.42 13.75 -16.03
C ASP A 96 -0.80 14.37 -14.76
N GLU A 97 -0.51 15.68 -14.82
CA GLU A 97 0.10 16.41 -13.70
C GLU A 97 -0.75 16.36 -12.42
N ALA A 98 -2.08 16.44 -12.56
CA ALA A 98 -2.99 16.42 -11.41
C ALA A 98 -2.94 15.07 -10.67
N LEU A 99 -2.93 13.96 -11.41
CA LEU A 99 -2.80 12.63 -10.80
C LEU A 99 -1.42 12.42 -10.16
N GLN A 100 -0.36 12.98 -10.75
CA GLN A 100 0.97 12.94 -10.15
C GLN A 100 1.03 13.73 -8.84
N GLU A 101 0.52 14.95 -8.80
CA GLU A 101 0.46 15.77 -7.58
C GLU A 101 -0.35 15.08 -6.49
N TRP A 102 -1.54 14.57 -6.83
CA TRP A 102 -2.32 13.78 -5.89
C TRP A 102 -1.54 12.58 -5.36
N LEU A 103 -0.80 11.87 -6.22
CA LEU A 103 -0.03 10.70 -5.82
C LEU A 103 1.14 11.08 -4.89
N ARG A 104 1.82 12.20 -5.12
CA ARG A 104 2.89 12.73 -4.23
C ARG A 104 2.37 13.08 -2.84
N ASP A 105 1.10 13.44 -2.74
CA ASP A 105 0.44 13.80 -1.47
C ASP A 105 -0.23 12.62 -0.76
N ARG A 106 0.01 11.37 -1.21
CA ARG A 106 -0.51 10.20 -0.50
C ARG A 106 0.24 9.96 0.80
N PRO A 107 -0.47 9.64 1.90
CA PRO A 107 0.17 9.30 3.17
C PRO A 107 0.87 7.94 3.09
N ALA A 108 1.95 7.79 3.84
CA ALA A 108 2.62 6.50 4.05
C ALA A 108 1.91 5.66 5.12
N LEU A 109 1.34 6.33 6.13
CA LEU A 109 0.62 5.72 7.26
C LEU A 109 -0.78 6.31 7.42
N MET A 110 -1.72 5.49 7.91
CA MET A 110 -3.02 5.93 8.39
C MET A 110 -3.34 5.25 9.72
N LYS A 111 -3.98 5.98 10.63
CA LYS A 111 -4.55 5.42 11.86
C LYS A 111 -6.07 5.45 11.81
N LEU A 112 -6.67 4.28 11.94
CA LEU A 112 -8.12 4.13 12.00
C LEU A 112 -8.65 4.48 13.40
N ARG A 113 -9.94 4.80 13.47
CA ARG A 113 -10.62 5.18 14.72
C ARG A 113 -10.54 4.13 15.82
N ASP A 114 -10.43 2.86 15.44
CA ASP A 114 -10.30 1.75 16.38
C ASP A 114 -8.87 1.55 16.90
N GLY A 115 -7.92 2.40 16.50
CA GLY A 115 -6.51 2.31 16.86
C GLY A 115 -5.68 1.38 15.97
N THR A 116 -6.23 0.90 14.85
CA THR A 116 -5.48 0.11 13.87
C THR A 116 -4.57 1.01 13.03
N LEU A 117 -3.29 0.68 12.99
CA LEU A 117 -2.31 1.25 12.05
C LEU A 117 -2.49 0.59 10.68
N VAL A 118 -2.44 1.38 9.62
CA VAL A 118 -2.46 0.93 8.23
C VAL A 118 -1.19 1.44 7.57
N GLN A 119 -0.44 0.54 6.93
CA GLN A 119 0.80 0.84 6.24
C GLN A 119 1.02 -0.12 5.07
N HIS A 120 2.01 0.14 4.22
CA HIS A 120 2.25 -0.70 3.05
C HIS A 120 2.96 -2.04 3.38
N CYS A 121 4.04 -2.02 4.17
CA CYS A 121 4.88 -3.22 4.42
C CYS A 121 4.84 -3.73 5.86
N GLY A 122 5.18 -5.00 6.10
CA GLY A 122 5.18 -5.61 7.44
C GLY A 122 6.42 -5.36 8.30
N HIS A 123 6.85 -4.10 8.48
CA HIS A 123 8.00 -3.74 9.32
C HIS A 123 7.90 -2.33 9.93
N ASP A 124 8.81 -2.02 10.84
CA ASP A 124 8.89 -0.81 11.68
C ASP A 124 9.90 0.23 11.18
N GLY A 125 10.46 0.08 9.97
CA GLY A 125 11.43 1.02 9.39
C GLY A 125 10.90 2.44 9.19
N TYR A 126 9.58 2.61 9.19
CA TYR A 126 8.90 3.92 9.27
C TYR A 126 9.31 4.71 10.52
N SER A 127 9.82 4.06 11.57
CA SER A 127 10.33 4.70 12.79
C SER A 127 11.49 5.66 12.53
N ARG A 128 12.17 5.56 11.37
CA ARG A 128 13.18 6.54 10.92
C ARG A 128 12.61 7.95 10.78
N TRP A 129 11.29 8.06 10.59
CA TRP A 129 10.56 9.29 10.30
C TRP A 129 9.69 9.75 11.48
N LEU A 130 9.89 9.17 12.66
CA LEU A 130 9.20 9.60 13.88
C LEU A 130 9.85 10.85 14.45
N ASP A 131 9.02 11.83 14.81
CA ASP A 131 9.40 12.95 15.66
C ASP A 131 8.81 12.73 17.06
N GLN A 132 9.65 12.79 18.08
CA GLN A 132 9.25 12.60 19.48
C GLN A 132 8.32 13.71 20.00
N ASN A 133 8.24 14.85 19.30
CA ASN A 133 7.46 16.02 19.71
C ASN A 133 6.15 16.17 18.93
N ALA A 134 5.80 15.21 18.06
CA ALA A 134 4.62 15.26 17.22
C ALA A 134 3.79 13.97 17.33
N ASP A 135 2.58 13.96 16.76
CA ASP A 135 1.85 12.72 16.58
C ASP A 135 2.65 11.77 15.67
N PRO A 136 2.85 10.50 16.05
CA PRO A 136 3.66 9.55 15.29
C PRO A 136 3.26 9.38 13.82
N ILE A 137 1.96 9.46 13.53
CA ILE A 137 1.44 9.23 12.18
C ILE A 137 1.61 10.48 11.34
N GLU A 138 1.32 11.64 11.93
CA GLU A 138 1.53 12.94 11.28
C GLU A 138 3.01 13.18 10.96
N SER A 139 3.92 12.86 11.90
CA SER A 139 5.36 13.06 11.68
C SER A 139 5.89 12.17 10.56
N VAL A 140 5.49 10.90 10.53
CA VAL A 140 5.91 9.96 9.48
C VAL A 140 5.41 10.44 8.12
N ASN A 141 4.15 10.85 8.02
CA ASN A 141 3.58 11.32 6.76
C ASN A 141 4.23 12.62 6.28
N ALA A 142 4.51 13.56 7.18
CA ALA A 142 5.19 14.81 6.84
C ALA A 142 6.61 14.55 6.30
N ASN A 143 7.39 13.70 6.98
CA ASN A 143 8.74 13.35 6.54
C ASN A 143 8.74 12.56 5.23
N ALA A 144 7.82 11.60 5.05
CA ALA A 144 7.68 10.86 3.80
C ALA A 144 7.33 11.79 2.62
N ASN A 145 6.43 12.76 2.84
CA ASN A 145 6.10 13.78 1.84
C ASN A 145 7.30 14.69 1.54
N GLU A 146 8.06 15.13 2.55
CA GLU A 146 9.27 15.93 2.33
C GLU A 146 10.32 15.15 1.50
N LEU A 147 10.54 13.88 1.81
CA LEU A 147 11.43 12.99 1.05
C LEU A 147 10.97 12.88 -0.41
N LEU A 148 9.66 12.70 -0.65
CA LEU A 148 9.11 12.69 -2.00
C LEU A 148 9.39 13.98 -2.77
N HIS A 149 9.54 15.12 -2.10
CA HIS A 149 9.76 16.41 -2.77
C HIS A 149 11.25 16.83 -2.87
N ARG A 150 12.17 16.10 -2.23
CA ARG A 150 13.59 16.48 -2.11
C ARG A 150 14.58 15.37 -2.50
N ASP A 151 14.24 14.56 -3.50
CA ASP A 151 15.09 13.46 -4.00
C ASP A 151 15.33 12.33 -2.99
N GLY A 152 14.37 12.10 -2.09
CA GLY A 152 14.38 11.07 -1.06
C GLY A 152 13.86 9.69 -1.49
N GLU A 153 13.59 9.46 -2.78
CA GLU A 153 12.99 8.21 -3.27
C GLU A 153 13.81 6.96 -2.95
N ALA A 154 15.14 7.07 -2.83
CA ALA A 154 15.98 5.94 -2.45
C ALA A 154 15.67 5.44 -1.02
N GLU A 155 15.43 6.37 -0.09
CA GLU A 155 15.09 6.04 1.29
C GLU A 155 13.65 5.56 1.40
N LEU A 156 12.72 6.23 0.71
CA LEU A 156 11.33 5.79 0.60
C LEU A 156 11.24 4.39 0.03
N TRP A 157 12.01 4.07 -1.02
CA TRP A 157 12.09 2.72 -1.57
C TRP A 157 12.63 1.71 -0.56
N ASP A 158 13.69 2.02 0.17
CA ASP A 158 14.24 1.12 1.21
C ASP A 158 13.19 0.79 2.29
N VAL A 159 12.45 1.79 2.77
CA VAL A 159 11.39 1.60 3.76
C VAL A 159 10.19 0.90 3.15
N LEU A 160 9.67 1.34 2.00
CA LEU A 160 8.45 0.80 1.39
C LEU A 160 8.67 -0.51 0.64
N SER A 161 9.89 -1.03 0.53
CA SER A 161 10.13 -2.36 -0.06
C SER A 161 10.71 -3.38 0.94
N ALA A 162 10.80 -3.02 2.22
CA ALA A 162 11.42 -3.89 3.21
C ALA A 162 10.59 -5.15 3.48
N LYS A 163 11.29 -6.25 3.78
CA LYS A 163 10.66 -7.55 4.05
C LYS A 163 9.78 -7.51 5.30
N ASN A 164 8.73 -8.32 5.31
CA ASN A 164 7.93 -8.55 6.51
C ASN A 164 8.78 -9.19 7.62
N VAL A 165 9.02 -8.44 8.70
CA VAL A 165 9.66 -8.92 9.93
C VAL A 165 8.64 -9.21 11.03
N PHE A 166 7.45 -8.61 10.95
CA PHE A 166 6.41 -8.76 11.95
C PHE A 166 5.93 -10.20 12.10
N ALA A 167 5.97 -11.02 11.04
CA ALA A 167 5.62 -12.44 11.15
C ALA A 167 6.44 -13.20 12.20
N GLN A 168 7.71 -12.82 12.42
CA GLN A 168 8.65 -13.54 13.30
C GLN A 168 9.07 -12.75 14.55
N GLN A 169 8.95 -11.42 14.54
CA GLN A 169 9.51 -10.55 15.59
C GLN A 169 8.41 -9.85 16.40
N GLN A 170 7.70 -10.62 17.25
CA GLN A 170 6.58 -10.08 18.04
C GLN A 170 6.99 -8.94 18.98
N THR A 171 8.15 -9.02 19.63
CA THR A 171 8.63 -7.95 20.54
C THR A 171 8.82 -6.64 19.79
N ARG A 172 9.48 -6.69 18.64
CA ARG A 172 9.70 -5.52 17.77
C ARG A 172 8.39 -4.92 17.27
N LEU A 173 7.43 -5.77 16.89
CA LEU A 173 6.07 -5.33 16.54
C LEU A 173 5.38 -4.60 17.71
N ARG A 174 5.46 -5.14 18.94
CA ARG A 174 4.84 -4.51 20.12
C ARG A 174 5.47 -3.15 20.45
N GLU A 175 6.78 -3.04 20.37
CA GLU A 175 7.50 -1.77 20.56
C GLU A 175 7.06 -0.72 19.53
N TYR A 176 6.95 -1.12 18.26
CA TYR A 176 6.48 -0.25 17.19
C TYR A 176 5.02 0.18 17.38
N LEU A 177 4.12 -0.74 17.77
CA LEU A 177 2.73 -0.42 18.10
C LEU A 177 2.63 0.53 19.29
N GLN A 178 3.48 0.38 20.30
CA GLN A 178 3.55 1.30 21.43
C GLN A 178 4.02 2.69 20.99
N ALA A 179 5.08 2.77 20.18
CA ALA A 179 5.64 4.02 19.66
C ALA A 179 4.64 4.78 18.76
N THR A 180 3.79 4.08 18.02
CA THR A 180 2.73 4.66 17.17
C THR A 180 1.39 4.84 17.89
N HIS A 181 1.32 4.45 19.16
CA HIS A 181 0.10 4.46 19.97
C HIS A 181 -1.06 3.68 19.32
N CYS A 182 -0.75 2.58 18.64
CA CYS A 182 -1.69 1.75 17.89
C CYS A 182 -1.84 0.37 18.55
N ARG A 183 -2.99 -0.29 18.32
CA ARG A 183 -3.30 -1.60 18.93
C ARG A 183 -2.91 -2.79 18.06
N ARG A 184 -2.85 -2.57 16.74
CA ARG A 184 -2.53 -3.56 15.71
C ARG A 184 -2.08 -2.84 14.43
N VAL A 185 -1.50 -3.58 13.49
CA VAL A 185 -1.13 -3.09 12.16
C VAL A 185 -1.73 -3.96 11.06
N VAL A 186 -2.15 -3.33 9.96
CA VAL A 186 -2.49 -4.01 8.70
C VAL A 186 -1.56 -3.55 7.59
N PHE A 187 -1.18 -4.46 6.71
CA PHE A 187 -0.19 -4.21 5.66
C PHE A 187 -0.31 -5.18 4.47
N GLY A 188 0.41 -4.90 3.38
CA GLY A 188 0.51 -5.69 2.16
C GLY A 188 1.97 -6.04 1.81
N HIS A 189 2.40 -5.86 0.55
CA HIS A 189 3.77 -6.02 0.02
C HIS A 189 4.38 -7.42 0.04
N THR A 190 4.00 -8.26 1.01
CA THR A 190 4.56 -9.61 1.19
C THR A 190 3.54 -10.68 0.83
N PRO A 191 3.62 -11.28 -0.36
CA PRO A 191 2.62 -12.24 -0.81
C PRO A 191 2.51 -13.46 0.09
N HIS A 192 1.28 -13.81 0.48
CA HIS A 192 0.96 -15.05 1.19
C HIS A 192 0.00 -15.96 0.40
N ARG A 193 -0.19 -17.18 0.90
CA ARG A 193 -1.02 -18.23 0.24
C ARG A 193 -2.27 -18.63 1.01
N SER A 194 -2.52 -17.97 2.14
CA SER A 194 -3.70 -18.18 2.97
C SER A 194 -4.98 -17.77 2.24
N ARG A 195 -6.11 -18.41 2.60
CA ARG A 195 -7.41 -18.17 1.93
C ARG A 195 -8.09 -16.85 2.32
N ALA A 196 -7.62 -16.26 3.41
CA ALA A 196 -8.03 -14.99 4.00
C ALA A 196 -6.76 -14.22 4.36
N PRO A 197 -6.85 -12.93 4.74
CA PRO A 197 -5.70 -12.16 5.18
C PRO A 197 -4.95 -12.90 6.29
N GLU A 198 -3.62 -12.93 6.20
CA GLU A 198 -2.79 -13.71 7.11
C GLU A 198 -2.61 -12.97 8.44
N VAL A 199 -2.91 -13.66 9.54
CA VAL A 199 -2.93 -13.08 10.89
C VAL A 199 -1.71 -13.55 11.66
N TYR A 200 -0.97 -12.62 12.25
CA TYR A 200 0.17 -12.91 13.11
C TYR A 200 -0.10 -12.46 14.55
N HIS A 201 0.49 -13.19 15.50
CA HIS A 201 0.54 -12.83 16.92
C HIS A 201 -0.81 -12.41 17.51
N ASP A 202 -1.81 -13.27 17.35
CA ASP A 202 -3.17 -13.05 17.87
C ASP A 202 -3.84 -11.75 17.37
N GLY A 203 -3.57 -11.36 16.12
CA GLY A 203 -4.20 -10.21 15.49
C GLY A 203 -3.48 -8.89 15.68
N LEU A 204 -2.26 -8.89 16.24
CA LEU A 204 -1.43 -7.69 16.32
C LEU A 204 -0.95 -7.22 14.95
N ALA A 205 -0.81 -8.12 13.98
CA ALA A 205 -0.44 -7.79 12.62
C ALA A 205 -1.25 -8.64 11.63
N ILE A 206 -1.76 -8.01 10.56
CA ILE A 206 -2.57 -8.68 9.55
C ILE A 206 -2.07 -8.29 8.15
N ASN A 207 -1.73 -9.28 7.34
CA ASN A 207 -1.27 -9.11 5.98
C ASN A 207 -2.41 -9.36 4.99
N PHE A 208 -2.65 -8.39 4.10
CA PHE A 208 -3.67 -8.40 3.06
C PHE A 208 -3.05 -8.57 1.65
N ASP A 209 -1.79 -8.99 1.53
CA ASP A 209 -1.23 -9.35 0.22
C ASP A 209 -1.43 -10.84 -0.08
N GLY A 210 -2.65 -11.19 -0.49
CA GLY A 210 -2.99 -12.48 -1.07
C GLY A 210 -2.54 -12.68 -2.53
N ALA A 211 -1.71 -11.80 -3.10
CA ALA A 211 -1.33 -11.79 -4.52
C ALA A 211 -2.53 -11.74 -5.48
N LEU A 212 -3.32 -10.66 -5.39
CA LEU A 212 -4.54 -10.44 -6.18
C LEU A 212 -4.28 -10.56 -7.69
N SER A 213 -3.22 -9.90 -8.16
CA SER A 213 -2.87 -9.78 -9.57
C SER A 213 -2.53 -11.12 -10.21
N ARG A 214 -3.08 -11.36 -11.40
CA ARG A 214 -2.69 -12.49 -12.27
C ARG A 214 -1.38 -12.23 -13.02
N SER A 215 -0.95 -10.98 -13.10
CA SER A 215 0.20 -10.58 -13.93
C SER A 215 1.53 -10.67 -13.19
N HIS A 216 1.51 -10.68 -11.86
CA HIS A 216 2.70 -10.91 -11.04
C HIS A 216 3.14 -12.39 -11.10
N ARG A 217 3.78 -12.82 -12.19
CA ARG A 217 4.06 -14.24 -12.53
C ARG A 217 4.60 -15.12 -11.39
N LYS A 218 5.42 -14.57 -10.48
CA LYS A 218 5.94 -15.30 -9.31
C LYS A 218 4.84 -15.69 -8.31
N HIS A 219 3.80 -14.87 -8.17
CA HIS A 219 2.76 -14.94 -7.14
C HIS A 219 1.32 -15.05 -7.71
N ALA A 220 1.18 -15.05 -9.04
CA ALA A 220 -0.08 -14.96 -9.77
C ALA A 220 -1.23 -15.81 -9.22
N GLY A 221 -2.29 -15.15 -8.75
CA GLY A 221 -3.60 -15.74 -8.49
C GLY A 221 -3.61 -16.97 -7.58
N ARG A 222 -2.68 -17.02 -6.61
CA ARG A 222 -2.51 -18.18 -5.73
C ARG A 222 -3.54 -18.25 -4.61
N SER A 223 -4.07 -17.11 -4.17
CA SER A 223 -5.08 -17.03 -3.11
C SER A 223 -6.42 -16.52 -3.67
N PRO A 224 -7.55 -16.80 -2.99
CA PRO A 224 -8.84 -16.19 -3.31
C PRO A 224 -8.78 -14.67 -3.18
N ILE A 225 -9.65 -13.94 -3.89
CA ILE A 225 -9.78 -12.48 -3.80
C ILE A 225 -9.94 -12.00 -2.35
N SER A 226 -10.67 -12.76 -1.52
CA SER A 226 -10.87 -12.47 -0.10
C SER A 226 -9.59 -12.42 0.73
N ALA A 227 -8.47 -12.94 0.23
CA ALA A 227 -7.18 -12.83 0.88
C ALA A 227 -6.56 -11.43 0.74
N SER A 228 -6.93 -10.70 -0.31
CA SER A 228 -6.45 -9.32 -0.55
C SER A 228 -7.50 -8.24 -0.34
N VAL A 229 -8.78 -8.58 -0.47
CA VAL A 229 -9.88 -7.62 -0.33
C VAL A 229 -10.89 -8.17 0.65
N ALA A 230 -10.90 -7.62 1.86
CA ALA A 230 -11.84 -8.04 2.90
C ALA A 230 -12.14 -6.90 3.90
N PRO A 231 -13.30 -6.94 4.57
CA PRO A 231 -13.59 -6.07 5.71
C PRO A 231 -12.50 -6.21 6.78
N LEU A 232 -12.10 -5.12 7.42
CA LEU A 232 -11.10 -5.17 8.50
C LEU A 232 -11.50 -6.12 9.64
N ASN A 233 -12.80 -6.27 9.85
CA ASN A 233 -13.41 -7.09 10.88
C ASN A 233 -13.73 -8.52 10.40
N PHE A 234 -13.07 -9.03 9.36
CA PHE A 234 -13.32 -10.36 8.77
C PHE A 234 -13.17 -11.57 9.72
N LEU A 235 -12.62 -11.36 10.92
CA LEU A 235 -12.48 -12.37 11.98
C LEU A 235 -13.57 -12.28 13.06
N SER A 236 -14.50 -11.33 12.94
CA SER A 236 -15.55 -11.06 13.95
C SER A 236 -16.79 -11.91 13.76
#